data_AF-A0A7L6CK07-F1
#
_entry.id   AF-A0A7L6CK07-F1
#
_cell.length_a   1.000
_cell.length_b   1.000
_cell.length_c   1.000
_cell.angle_alpha   90.00
_cell.angle_beta   90.00
_cell.angle_gamma   90.00
#
_symmetry.space_group_name_H-M   'P 1'
#
loop_
_entity.id
_entity.type
_entity.pdbx_description
1 polymer ?
#
loop_
_entity_poly.entity_id
_entity_poly.type
_entity_poly.pdbx_seq_one_letter_code
_entity_poly.pdbx_strand_id
1 'polypeptide(L)'
;MSRDDLNFNIYYSYILERMNYTLLSRIDKCITLVLIVLGFSVFAPFSNYFFFGVVVAALSVFQLVYRYGEEAGISKEQMKQYKKLLVSAPSLSDEELQAQYISVQNTDSNPWRTLEHPAYIVACLYFDLEVKRDMTWKECMMSRLSGGYPVERKSEEEKNE
;
A
#
# COMPACT_ATOMS: atom_id res chain seq x y z
N MET A 1 -16.19 14.67 16.11
CA MET A 1 -16.06 13.48 15.25
C MET A 1 -16.96 12.42 15.86
N SER A 2 -17.90 11.84 15.12
CA SER A 2 -18.72 10.75 15.65
C SER A 2 -17.86 9.49 15.80
N ARG A 3 -18.28 8.53 16.64
CA ARG A 3 -17.59 7.25 16.82
C ARG A 3 -17.47 6.47 15.51
N ASP A 4 -18.46 6.62 14.63
CA ASP A 4 -18.47 5.99 13.30
C ASP A 4 -17.44 6.64 12.36
N ASP A 5 -17.30 7.97 12.38
CA ASP A 5 -16.25 8.68 11.63
C ASP A 5 -14.85 8.26 12.11
N LEU A 6 -14.67 8.08 13.42
CA LEU A 6 -13.39 7.65 13.99
C LEU A 6 -13.05 6.22 13.57
N ASN A 7 -14.01 5.30 13.61
CA ASN A 7 -13.85 3.93 13.13
C ASN A 7 -13.53 3.89 11.63
N PHE A 8 -14.18 4.73 10.83
CA PHE A 8 -13.89 4.87 9.40
C PHE A 8 -12.44 5.30 9.17
N ASN A 9 -11.99 6.35 9.86
CA ASN A 9 -10.62 6.87 9.73
C ASN A 9 -9.56 5.85 10.18
N ILE A 10 -9.80 5.12 11.28
CA ILE A 10 -8.91 4.05 11.74
C ILE A 10 -8.82 2.93 10.71
N TYR A 11 -9.96 2.49 10.16
CA TYR A 11 -9.99 1.44 9.15
C TYR A 11 -9.29 1.89 7.86
N TYR A 12 -9.53 3.12 7.42
CA TYR A 12 -8.84 3.72 6.28
C TYR A 12 -7.32 3.72 6.47
N SER A 13 -6.81 4.22 7.59
CA SER A 13 -5.37 4.22 7.92
C SER A 13 -4.80 2.79 7.93
N TYR A 14 -5.52 1.83 8.51
CA TYR A 14 -5.13 0.42 8.49
C TYR A 14 -4.99 -0.14 7.07
N ILE A 15 -5.96 0.14 6.19
CA ILE A 15 -5.94 -0.34 4.80
C ILE A 15 -4.81 0.31 4.01
N LEU A 16 -4.59 1.62 4.20
CA LEU A 16 -3.53 2.37 3.54
C LEU A 16 -2.15 1.80 3.88
N GLU A 17 -1.87 1.58 5.18
CA GLU A 17 -0.62 0.99 5.65
C GLU A 17 -0.43 -0.45 5.16
N ARG A 18 -1.51 -1.24 5.12
CA ARG A 18 -1.47 -2.60 4.57
C ARG A 18 -1.14 -2.61 3.08
N MET A 19 -1.71 -1.68 2.31
CA MET A 19 -1.45 -1.55 0.87
C MET A 19 -0.01 -1.09 0.63
N ASN A 20 0.48 -0.12 1.41
CA ASN A 20 1.86 0.37 1.33
C ASN A 20 2.87 -0.74 1.64
N TYR A 21 2.67 -1.49 2.75
CA TYR A 21 3.48 -2.65 3.10
C TYR A 21 3.56 -3.68 1.98
N THR A 22 2.41 -4.05 1.43
CA THR A 22 2.33 -5.09 0.40
C THR A 22 3.02 -4.65 -0.88
N LEU A 23 2.85 -3.39 -1.27
CA LEU A 23 3.46 -2.83 -2.47
C LEU A 23 4.99 -2.75 -2.34
N LEU A 24 5.49 -2.16 -1.25
CA LEU A 24 6.93 -2.05 -1.01
C LEU A 24 7.61 -3.42 -0.90
N SER A 25 6.97 -4.38 -0.21
CA SER A 25 7.47 -5.75 -0.12
C SER A 25 7.50 -6.47 -1.47
N ARG A 26 6.54 -6.20 -2.36
CA ARG A 26 6.54 -6.76 -3.73
C ARG A 26 7.63 -6.12 -4.58
N ILE A 27 7.82 -4.80 -4.51
CA ILE A 27 8.88 -4.10 -5.24
C ILE A 27 10.26 -4.64 -4.85
N ASP A 28 10.55 -4.76 -3.55
CA ASP A 28 11.83 -5.28 -3.08
C ASP A 28 12.09 -6.72 -3.56
N LYS A 29 11.08 -7.59 -3.49
CA LYS A 29 11.17 -8.97 -4.01
C LYS A 29 11.34 -9.00 -5.53
N CYS A 30 10.66 -8.13 -6.27
CA CYS A 30 10.80 -8.03 -7.72
C CYS A 30 12.21 -7.57 -8.11
N ILE A 31 12.76 -6.55 -7.45
CA ILE A 31 14.13 -6.09 -7.69
C ILE A 31 15.12 -7.21 -7.39
N THR A 32 14.97 -7.89 -6.26
CA THR A 32 15.82 -9.03 -5.87
C THR A 32 15.74 -10.18 -6.88
N LEU A 33 14.53 -10.52 -7.35
CA LEU A 33 14.33 -11.53 -8.38
C LEU A 33 15.01 -11.16 -9.69
N VAL A 34 14.87 -9.91 -10.15
CA VAL A 34 15.53 -9.41 -11.36
C VAL A 34 17.04 -9.47 -11.20
N LEU A 35 17.60 -9.04 -10.06
CA LEU A 35 19.03 -9.13 -9.78
C LEU A 35 19.55 -10.57 -9.87
N ILE A 36 18.81 -11.54 -9.31
CA ILE A 36 19.16 -12.96 -9.38
C ILE A 36 19.14 -13.46 -10.83
N VAL A 37 18.08 -13.16 -11.59
CA VAL A 37 17.95 -13.57 -13.00
C VAL A 37 19.06 -12.95 -13.86
N LEU A 38 19.38 -11.68 -13.67
CA LEU A 38 20.47 -11.01 -14.37
C LEU A 38 21.82 -11.58 -13.96
N GLY A 39 22.00 -11.95 -12.69
CA GLY A 39 23.18 -12.66 -12.19
C GLY A 39 23.41 -14.00 -12.91
N PHE A 40 22.35 -14.79 -13.13
CA PHE A 40 22.43 -16.01 -13.94
C PHE A 40 22.68 -15.73 -15.43
N SER A 41 22.18 -14.61 -15.96
CA SER A 41 22.36 -14.22 -17.36
C SER A 41 23.82 -13.97 -17.75
N VAL A 42 24.71 -13.69 -16.78
CA VAL A 42 26.16 -13.57 -17.01
C VAL A 42 26.79 -14.92 -17.46
N PHE A 43 26.16 -16.07 -17.18
CA PHE A 43 26.68 -17.35 -17.64
C PHE A 43 26.22 -17.73 -19.06
N ALA A 44 25.34 -16.94 -19.67
CA ALA A 44 24.82 -17.24 -21.00
C ALA A 44 25.82 -16.83 -22.11
N PRO A 45 26.10 -17.70 -23.10
CA PRO A 45 27.11 -17.46 -24.14
C PRO A 45 26.74 -16.33 -25.13
N PHE A 46 25.48 -15.88 -25.14
CA PHE A 46 24.98 -14.80 -26.00
C PHE A 46 24.71 -13.48 -25.23
N SER A 47 25.24 -13.35 -24.01
CA SER A 47 24.94 -12.23 -23.11
C SER A 47 25.77 -10.98 -23.42
N ASN A 48 25.11 -9.81 -23.51
CA ASN A 48 25.80 -8.52 -23.57
C ASN A 48 26.21 -8.07 -22.15
N TYR A 49 27.39 -8.52 -21.70
CA TYR A 49 27.90 -8.31 -20.34
C TYR A 49 27.84 -6.87 -19.83
N PHE A 50 28.08 -5.89 -20.71
CA PHE A 50 28.08 -4.48 -20.33
C PHE A 50 26.67 -4.00 -19.94
N PHE A 51 25.66 -4.33 -20.76
CA PHE A 51 24.27 -3.95 -20.48
C PHE A 51 23.77 -4.59 -19.17
N PHE A 52 24.02 -5.88 -18.98
CA PHE A 52 23.63 -6.58 -17.74
C PHE A 52 24.34 -6.00 -16.51
N GLY A 53 25.64 -5.70 -16.61
CA GLY A 53 26.39 -5.07 -15.52
C GLY A 53 25.85 -3.71 -15.11
N VAL A 54 25.51 -2.85 -16.08
CA VAL A 54 24.91 -1.53 -15.81
C VAL A 54 23.55 -1.66 -15.12
N VAL A 55 22.69 -2.57 -15.59
CA VAL A 55 21.36 -2.78 -15.01
C VAL A 55 21.47 -3.34 -13.58
N VAL A 56 22.36 -4.31 -13.35
CA VAL A 56 22.60 -4.88 -12.01
C VAL A 56 23.13 -3.81 -11.04
N ALA A 57 24.08 -2.99 -11.47
CA ALA A 57 24.64 -1.92 -10.66
C ALA A 57 23.57 -0.87 -10.30
N ALA A 58 22.77 -0.44 -11.29
CA ALA A 58 21.69 0.52 -11.07
C ALA A 58 20.65 -0.02 -10.09
N LEU A 59 20.16 -1.25 -10.30
CA LEU A 59 19.17 -1.89 -9.41
C LEU A 59 19.72 -2.10 -8.00
N SER A 60 21.00 -2.46 -7.85
CA SER A 60 21.66 -2.58 -6.55
C SER A 60 21.69 -1.25 -5.80
N VAL A 61 22.05 -0.15 -6.48
CA VAL A 61 22.04 1.19 -5.89
C VAL A 61 20.61 1.61 -5.52
N PHE A 62 19.62 1.35 -6.37
CA PHE A 62 18.22 1.64 -6.05
C PHE A 62 17.74 0.90 -4.79
N GLN A 63 18.07 -0.39 -4.66
CA GLN A 63 17.71 -1.18 -3.48
C GLN A 63 18.38 -0.63 -2.20
N LEU A 64 19.63 -0.18 -2.30
CA LEU A 64 20.40 0.33 -1.18
C LEU A 64 19.94 1.73 -0.75
N VAL A 65 19.64 2.61 -1.71
CA VAL A 65 19.23 4.00 -1.44
C VAL A 65 17.82 4.07 -0.88
N TYR A 66 16.85 3.38 -1.49
CA TYR A 66 15.45 3.50 -1.11
C TYR A 66 15.04 2.60 0.05
N ARG A 67 15.87 1.61 0.43
CA ARG A 67 15.63 0.72 1.58
C ARG A 67 14.19 0.24 1.69
N TYR A 68 13.58 -0.16 0.55
CA TYR A 68 12.16 -0.53 0.46
C TYR A 68 11.72 -1.57 1.50
N GLY A 69 12.62 -2.49 1.86
CA GLY A 69 12.37 -3.49 2.90
C GLY A 69 12.21 -2.92 4.32
N GLU A 70 12.93 -1.84 4.65
CA GLU A 70 12.82 -1.16 5.94
C GLU A 70 11.53 -0.33 6.03
N GLU A 71 11.22 0.46 4.98
CA GLU A 71 9.95 1.20 4.91
C GLU A 71 8.74 0.25 4.97
N ALA A 72 8.82 -0.90 4.28
CA ALA A 72 7.80 -1.94 4.40
C ALA A 72 7.70 -2.47 5.85
N GLY A 73 8.82 -2.60 6.56
CA GLY A 73 8.87 -3.00 7.97
C GLY A 73 8.12 -2.01 8.87
N ILE A 74 8.36 -0.71 8.68
CA ILE A 74 7.72 0.38 9.43
C ILE A 74 6.20 0.36 9.18
N SER A 75 5.77 0.32 7.91
CA SER A 75 4.33 0.23 7.57
C SER A 75 3.68 -1.04 8.14
N LYS A 76 4.40 -2.16 8.21
CA LYS A 76 3.89 -3.41 8.82
C LYS A 76 3.67 -3.25 10.33
N GLU A 77 4.55 -2.53 11.01
CA GLU A 77 4.41 -2.25 12.43
C GLU A 77 3.21 -1.32 12.68
N GLN A 78 3.07 -0.25 11.89
CA GLN A 78 1.93 0.64 11.97
C GLN A 78 0.60 -0.07 11.68
N MET A 79 0.56 -0.90 10.65
CA MET A 79 -0.60 -1.74 10.35
C MET A 79 -1.01 -2.61 11.56
N LYS A 80 -0.05 -3.18 12.32
CA LYS A 80 -0.35 -3.96 13.52
C LYS A 80 -0.92 -3.10 14.64
N GLN A 81 -0.40 -1.89 14.83
CA GLN A 81 -0.88 -0.95 15.83
C GLN A 81 -2.33 -0.53 15.53
N TYR A 82 -2.63 -0.16 14.29
CA TYR A 82 -4.00 0.13 13.86
C TYR A 82 -4.94 -1.06 13.97
N LYS A 83 -4.49 -2.28 13.64
CA LYS A 83 -5.30 -3.48 13.83
C LYS A 83 -5.63 -3.73 15.29
N LYS A 84 -4.66 -3.53 16.19
CA LYS A 84 -4.87 -3.65 17.64
C LYS A 84 -5.90 -2.64 18.11
N LEU A 85 -5.79 -1.38 17.66
CA LEU A 85 -6.73 -0.32 17.97
C LEU A 85 -8.15 -0.66 17.50
N LEU A 86 -8.29 -1.19 16.26
CA LEU A 86 -9.59 -1.57 15.70
C LEU A 86 -10.26 -2.73 16.46
N VAL A 87 -9.49 -3.69 16.96
CA VAL A 87 -10.01 -4.79 17.80
C VAL A 87 -10.39 -4.31 19.19
N SER A 88 -9.65 -3.35 19.75
CA SER A 88 -9.92 -2.75 21.06
C SER A 88 -11.00 -1.65 21.04
N ALA A 89 -11.37 -1.17 19.85
CA ALA A 89 -12.37 -0.13 19.66
C ALA A 89 -13.70 -0.38 20.41
N PRO A 90 -14.37 -1.55 20.32
CA PRO A 90 -15.66 -1.77 21.00
C PRO A 90 -15.57 -1.77 22.54
N SER A 91 -14.38 -1.98 23.11
CA SER A 91 -14.17 -1.98 24.57
C SER A 91 -13.75 -0.63 25.15
N LEU A 92 -13.40 0.35 24.30
CA LEU A 92 -12.90 1.66 24.71
C LEU A 92 -13.97 2.74 24.66
N SER A 93 -13.86 3.74 25.54
CA SER A 93 -14.66 4.97 25.45
C SER A 93 -14.24 5.83 24.26
N ASP A 94 -15.11 6.74 23.80
CA ASP A 94 -14.88 7.60 22.63
C ASP A 94 -13.63 8.48 22.81
N GLU A 95 -13.42 9.01 24.01
CA GLU A 95 -12.30 9.88 24.36
C GLU A 95 -10.97 9.11 24.37
N GLU A 96 -10.96 7.91 24.95
CA GLU A 96 -9.78 7.04 24.97
C GLU A 96 -9.41 6.55 23.57
N LEU A 97 -10.42 6.24 22.74
CA LEU A 97 -10.21 5.80 21.36
C LEU A 97 -9.59 6.91 20.52
N GLN A 98 -10.06 8.16 20.69
CA GLN A 98 -9.48 9.32 20.02
C GLN A 98 -8.05 9.59 20.49
N ALA A 99 -7.77 9.50 21.79
CA ALA A 99 -6.43 9.69 22.34
C ALA A 99 -5.43 8.64 21.82
N GLN A 100 -5.84 7.37 21.76
CA GLN A 100 -5.01 6.31 21.17
C GLN A 100 -4.86 6.47 19.65
N TYR A 101 -5.88 6.94 18.94
CA TYR A 101 -5.75 7.20 17.51
C TYR A 101 -4.70 8.28 17.22
N ILE A 102 -4.73 9.40 17.95
CA ILE A 102 -3.76 10.49 17.81
C ILE A 102 -2.34 9.99 18.14
N SER A 103 -2.19 9.14 19.16
CA SER A 103 -0.87 8.61 19.52
C SER A 103 -0.27 7.72 18.43
N VAL A 104 -1.09 6.91 17.75
CA VAL A 104 -0.65 6.10 16.60
C VAL A 104 -0.33 6.98 15.40
N GLN A 105 -1.16 7.98 15.09
CA GLN A 105 -0.92 8.92 13.97
C GLN A 105 0.42 9.66 14.09
N ASN A 106 0.87 9.98 15.30
CA ASN A 106 2.17 10.64 15.49
C ASN A 106 3.37 9.81 15.01
N THR A 107 3.19 8.50 14.83
CA THR A 107 4.24 7.58 14.37
C THR A 107 3.95 7.06 12.95
N ASP A 108 2.99 7.65 12.24
CA ASP A 108 2.57 7.17 10.91
C ASP A 108 3.74 7.14 9.93
N SER A 109 3.69 6.13 9.05
CA SER A 109 4.60 6.09 7.91
C SER A 109 4.15 7.12 6.87
N ASN A 110 5.00 7.43 5.89
CA ASN A 110 4.61 8.28 4.76
C ASN A 110 4.21 7.41 3.56
N PRO A 111 2.95 6.97 3.45
CA PRO A 111 2.51 6.11 2.36
C PRO A 111 2.57 6.84 1.02
N TRP A 112 2.68 6.09 -0.07
CA TRP A 112 2.61 6.68 -1.40
C TRP A 112 1.25 7.32 -1.62
N ARG A 113 1.23 8.60 -2.01
CA ARG A 113 0.01 9.38 -2.26
C ARG A 113 -0.96 8.72 -3.26
N THR A 114 -0.44 7.92 -4.18
CA THR A 114 -1.23 7.14 -5.15
C THR A 114 -2.08 6.04 -4.49
N LEU A 115 -1.78 5.63 -3.25
CA LEU A 115 -2.51 4.61 -2.49
C LEU A 115 -3.64 5.20 -1.64
N GLU A 116 -3.65 6.50 -1.39
CA GLU A 116 -4.70 7.18 -0.59
C GLU A 116 -6.09 7.00 -1.21
N HIS A 117 -6.22 7.28 -2.51
CA HIS A 117 -7.52 7.16 -3.21
C HIS A 117 -8.05 5.71 -3.26
N PRO A 118 -7.23 4.70 -3.63
CA PRO A 118 -7.62 3.30 -3.49
C PRO A 118 -8.01 2.87 -2.07
N ALA A 119 -7.26 3.28 -1.05
CA ALA A 119 -7.54 2.92 0.34
C ALA A 119 -8.87 3.54 0.81
N TYR A 120 -9.17 4.76 0.37
CA TYR A 120 -10.41 5.46 0.69
C TYR A 120 -11.62 4.71 0.12
N ILE A 121 -11.55 4.28 -1.14
CA ILE A 121 -12.64 3.55 -1.79
C ILE A 121 -12.88 2.19 -1.13
N VAL A 122 -11.82 1.49 -0.73
CA VAL A 122 -11.95 0.23 0.02
C VAL A 122 -12.59 0.47 1.39
N ALA A 123 -12.27 1.57 2.07
CA ALA A 123 -12.92 1.95 3.32
C ALA A 123 -14.41 2.29 3.11
N CYS A 124 -14.73 3.08 2.08
CA CYS A 124 -16.13 3.38 1.72
C CYS A 124 -16.93 2.11 1.42
N LEU A 125 -16.36 1.17 0.68
CA LEU A 125 -17.01 -0.11 0.37
C LEU A 125 -17.27 -0.94 1.63
N TYR A 126 -16.37 -0.92 2.61
CA TYR A 126 -16.54 -1.67 3.86
C TYR A 126 -17.68 -1.11 4.72
N PHE A 127 -17.88 0.21 4.72
CA PHE A 127 -18.94 0.90 5.47
C PHE A 127 -20.21 1.15 4.65
N ASP A 128 -20.31 0.59 3.44
CA ASP A 128 -21.43 0.76 2.50
C ASP A 128 -21.78 2.24 2.20
N LEU A 129 -20.75 3.08 2.12
CA LEU A 129 -20.87 4.51 1.84
C LEU A 129 -20.80 4.77 0.33
N GLU A 130 -21.57 5.75 -0.15
CA GLU A 130 -21.55 6.16 -1.56
C GLU A 130 -20.15 6.66 -1.98
N VAL A 131 -19.60 6.04 -3.02
CA VAL A 131 -18.28 6.39 -3.55
C VAL A 131 -18.42 7.61 -4.47
N LYS A 132 -17.81 8.72 -4.07
CA LYS A 132 -17.92 10.01 -4.76
C LYS A 132 -17.08 10.12 -6.05
N ARG A 133 -16.09 9.24 -6.24
CA ARG A 133 -15.23 9.18 -7.44
C ARG A 133 -14.88 7.74 -7.79
N ASP A 134 -15.08 7.40 -9.05
CA ASP A 134 -14.66 6.11 -9.58
C ASP A 134 -13.13 6.01 -9.70
N MET A 135 -12.62 4.78 -9.58
CA MET A 135 -11.18 4.50 -9.67
C MET A 135 -10.68 4.67 -11.10
N THR A 136 -9.57 5.38 -11.25
CA THR A 136 -8.84 5.44 -12.51
C THR A 136 -8.16 4.08 -12.78
N TRP A 137 -7.92 3.72 -14.05
CA TRP A 137 -7.24 2.46 -14.40
C TRP A 137 -5.90 2.25 -13.66
N LYS A 138 -5.09 3.29 -13.51
CA LYS A 138 -3.82 3.24 -12.75
C LYS A 138 -4.03 2.87 -11.29
N GLU A 139 -5.10 3.37 -10.68
CA GLU A 139 -5.46 3.11 -9.29
C GLU A 139 -6.00 1.70 -9.10
N CYS A 140 -6.74 1.18 -10.08
CA CYS A 140 -7.18 -0.22 -10.10
C CYS A 140 -5.97 -1.18 -10.21
N MET A 141 -5.01 -0.87 -11.09
CA MET A 141 -3.78 -1.64 -11.19
C MET A 141 -2.97 -1.59 -9.89
N MET A 142 -2.84 -0.41 -9.29
CA MET A 142 -2.14 -0.23 -8.01
C MET A 142 -2.84 -0.97 -6.87
N SER A 143 -4.18 -0.94 -6.80
CA SER A 143 -4.97 -1.70 -5.83
C SER A 143 -4.72 -3.20 -5.96
N ARG A 144 -4.74 -3.74 -7.19
CA ARG A 144 -4.44 -5.15 -7.44
C ARG A 144 -3.01 -5.52 -7.05
N LEU A 145 -2.06 -4.62 -7.32
CA LEU A 145 -0.66 -4.79 -6.95
C LEU A 145 -0.40 -4.65 -5.45
N SER A 146 -1.22 -3.91 -4.71
CA SER A 146 -1.10 -3.74 -3.26
C SER A 146 -2.01 -4.69 -2.46
N GLY A 147 -2.71 -5.61 -3.12
CA GLY A 147 -3.60 -6.58 -2.46
C GLY A 147 -4.94 -5.99 -1.99
N GLY A 148 -5.38 -4.88 -2.58
CA GLY A 148 -6.73 -4.35 -2.43
C GLY A 148 -7.77 -5.25 -3.11
N TYR A 149 -9.03 -5.12 -2.68
CA TYR A 149 -10.16 -5.84 -3.28
C TYR A 149 -10.34 -5.44 -4.74
N PRO A 150 -10.78 -6.36 -5.62
CA PRO A 150 -11.18 -6.00 -6.98
C PRO A 150 -12.45 -5.16 -6.88
N VAL A 151 -12.29 -3.84 -6.92
CA VAL A 151 -13.42 -2.94 -7.17
C VAL A 151 -13.67 -3.00 -8.66
N GLU A 152 -14.77 -3.65 -9.06
CA GLU A 152 -15.21 -3.64 -10.45
C GLU A 152 -15.47 -2.19 -10.85
N ARG A 153 -14.87 -1.78 -11.98
CA ARG A 153 -15.17 -0.51 -12.62
C ARG A 153 -16.65 -0.58 -13.02
N LYS A 154 -17.52 0.22 -12.40
CA LYS A 154 -18.76 0.59 -13.09
C LYS A 154 -18.33 1.37 -14.32
N SER A 155 -18.46 0.78 -15.50
CA SER A 155 -18.19 1.44 -16.77
C SER A 155 -19.00 2.73 -16.82
N GLU A 156 -18.38 3.83 -17.21
CA GLU A 156 -19.04 5.08 -17.56
C GLU A 156 -19.89 4.88 -18.84
N GLU A 157 -20.86 3.95 -18.82
CA GLU A 157 -21.75 3.67 -19.95
C GLU A 157 -23.05 4.48 -19.91
N GLU A 158 -23.35 5.21 -18.84
CA GLU A 158 -24.58 6.03 -18.76
C GLU A 158 -24.41 7.51 -19.19
N LYS A 159 -23.44 7.83 -20.05
CA LYS A 159 -23.28 9.20 -20.58
C LYS A 159 -23.41 9.38 -22.08
N ASN A 160 -23.98 8.40 -22.78
CA ASN A 160 -24.43 8.53 -24.16
C ASN A 160 -25.86 8.01 -24.29
N GLU A 161 -26.83 8.71 -23.71
CA GLU A 161 -28.23 8.67 -24.14
C GLU A 161 -28.71 10.10 -24.44
#